data_AF-A0A928EF54-F1
#
_entry.id   AF-A0A928EF54-F1
#
_cell.length_a   1.000
_cell.length_b   1.000
_cell.length_c   1.000
_cell.angle_alpha   90.00
_cell.angle_beta   90.00
_cell.angle_gamma   90.00
#
_symmetry.space_group_name_H-M   'P 1'
#
loop_
_entity.id
_entity.type
_entity.pdbx_description
1 polymer ?
#
loop_
_entity_poly.entity_id
_entity_poly.type
_entity_poly.pdbx_seq_one_letter_code
_entity_poly.pdbx_strand_id
1 'polypeptide(L)' 'MGKTIVAVNAGPRKGWNTDTLIMEAVAGAQEAGATVQKFD' A
#
# COMPACT_ATOMS: atom_id res chain seq x y z
N MET A 1 -17.27 -10.54 0.62
CA MET A 1 -16.38 -10.29 1.78
C MET A 1 -15.22 -9.44 1.30
N GLY A 2 -15.00 -8.27 1.89
CA GLY A 2 -13.84 -7.43 1.59
C GLY A 2 -12.54 -8.06 2.14
N LYS A 3 -11.42 -7.81 1.47
CA LYS A 3 -10.10 -8.26 1.94
C LYS A 3 -9.49 -7.17 2.83
N THR A 4 -8.74 -7.58 3.85
CA THR A 4 -7.86 -6.68 4.60
C THR A 4 -6.43 -6.89 4.14
N ILE A 5 -5.73 -5.82 3.78
CA ILE A 5 -4.36 -5.85 3.29
C ILE A 5 -3.49 -4.98 4.19
N VAL A 6 -2.29 -5.50 4.50
CA VAL A 6 -1.24 -4.75 5.18
C VAL A 6 -0.14 -4.47 4.16
N ALA A 7 0.16 -3.20 3.95
CA ALA A 7 1.23 -2.75 3.06
C ALA A 7 2.38 -2.18 3.90
N VAL A 8 3.62 -2.59 3.62
CA VAL A 8 4.79 -2.16 4.41
C VAL A 8 5.87 -1.67 3.47
N ASN A 9 6.23 -0.39 3.57
CA ASN A 9 7.46 0.12 2.97
C ASN A 9 8.62 -0.12 3.94
N ALA A 10 9.37 -1.21 3.73
CA ALA A 10 10.55 -1.52 4.53
C ALA A 10 11.81 -0.74 4.09
N GLY A 11 11.69 0.20 3.16
CA GLY A 11 12.79 1.02 2.68
C GLY A 11 13.01 2.27 3.54
N PRO A 12 14.24 2.80 3.63
CA PRO A 12 14.53 3.96 4.48
C PRO A 12 14.03 5.30 3.91
N ARG A 13 13.38 5.30 2.73
CA ARG A 13 12.99 6.52 2.00
C ARG A 13 11.50 6.51 1.69
N LYS A 14 10.84 7.61 2.04
CA LYS A 14 9.46 7.93 1.65
C LYS A 14 9.46 8.73 0.34
N GLY A 15 8.45 8.54 -0.50
CA GLY A 15 8.31 9.20 -1.81
C GLY A 15 9.30 8.76 -2.89
N TRP A 16 10.08 7.69 -2.65
CA TRP A 16 10.97 7.12 -3.66
C TRP A 16 10.34 5.89 -4.31
N ASN A 17 10.99 5.31 -5.33
CA ASN A 17 10.44 4.26 -6.18
C ASN A 17 9.68 3.15 -5.44
N THR A 18 10.25 2.58 -4.37
CA THR A 18 9.59 1.52 -3.58
C THR A 18 8.34 2.02 -2.87
N ASP A 19 8.38 3.21 -2.27
CA ASP A 19 7.22 3.81 -1.63
C ASP A 19 6.12 4.10 -2.65
N THR A 20 6.49 4.64 -3.82
CA THR A 20 5.55 4.92 -4.91
C THR A 20 4.88 3.66 -5.43
N LEU A 21 5.62 2.59 -5.66
CA LEU A 21 5.04 1.30 -6.06
C LEU A 21 4.05 0.76 -5.02
N ILE A 22 4.37 0.91 -3.73
CA ILE A 22 3.48 0.51 -2.65
C ILE A 22 2.23 1.40 -2.61
N MET A 23 2.36 2.71 -2.82
CA MET A 23 1.22 3.63 -2.87
C MET A 23 0.25 3.28 -4.02
N GLU A 24 0.76 3.00 -5.22
CA GLU A 24 -0.08 2.59 -6.35
C GLU A 24 -0.77 1.24 -6.10
N ALA A 25 -0.07 0.28 -5.50
CA ALA A 25 -0.66 -1.01 -5.12
C ALA A 25 -1.76 -0.86 -4.05
N VAL A 26 -1.56 0.03 -3.08
CA VAL A 26 -2.56 0.38 -2.05
C VAL A 26 -3.80 0.98 -2.71
N ALA A 27 -3.61 1.93 -3.64
CA ALA A 27 -4.72 2.56 -4.37
C ALA A 27 -5.56 1.54 -5.14
N GLY A 28 -4.93 0.69 -5.96
CA GLY A 28 -5.64 -0.35 -6.70
C GLY A 28 -6.35 -1.37 -5.81
N ALA A 29 -5.79 -1.70 -4.64
CA ALA A 29 -6.44 -2.57 -3.68
C ALA A 29 -7.69 -1.92 -3.06
N GLN A 30 -7.62 -0.63 -2.73
CA GLN A 30 -8.77 0.12 -2.20
C GLN A 30 -9.89 0.24 -3.25
N GLU A 31 -9.54 0.50 -4.51
CA GLU A 31 -10.49 0.51 -5.63
C GLU A 31 -11.20 -0.84 -5.81
N ALA A 32 -10.50 -1.95 -5.57
CA ALA A 32 -11.07 -3.29 -5.58
C ALA A 32 -11.92 -3.63 -4.32
N GLY A 33 -12.10 -2.67 -3.41
CA GLY A 33 -12.91 -2.83 -2.20
C GLY A 33 -12.17 -3.44 -1.01
N ALA A 34 -10.84 -3.42 -1.00
CA ALA A 34 -10.06 -3.84 0.16
C ALA A 34 -9.92 -2.72 1.20
N THR A 35 -9.89 -3.09 2.47
CA THR A 35 -9.41 -2.21 3.55
C THR A 35 -7.90 -2.36 3.65
N VAL A 36 -7.17 -1.25 3.60
CA VAL A 36 -5.70 -1.28 3.58
C VAL A 36 -5.12 -0.47 4.75
N GLN A 37 -4.14 -1.05 5.44
CA GLN A 37 -3.31 -0.35 6.43
C GLN A 37 -1.87 -0.31 5.95
N LYS A 38 -1.32 0.91 5.79
CA LYS A 38 0.06 1.14 5.34
C LYS A 38 0.97 1.49 6.52
N PHE A 39 2.18 0.93 6.51
CA PHE A 39 3.29 1.27 7.40
C PHE A 39 4.51 1.69 6.58
N ASP A 40 5.32 2.57 7.16
CA ASP A 40 6.62 3.02 6.64
C ASP A 40 7.75 2.66 7.61
#